data_AF-A0A7Z9E2W1-F1
#
_entry.id   AF-A0A7Z9E2W1-F1
#
_cell.length_a   1.000
_cell.length_b   1.000
_cell.length_c   1.000
_cell.angle_alpha   90.00
_cell.angle_beta   90.00
_cell.angle_gamma   90.00
#
_symmetry.space_group_name_H-M   'P 1'
#
loop_
_entity.id
_entity.type
_entity.pdbx_description
1 polymer ?
#
loop_
_entity_poly.entity_id
_entity_poly.type
_entity_poly.pdbx_seq_one_letter_code
_entity_poly.pdbx_strand_id
1 'polypeptide(L)'
;MKLDFFNLCQQHNITPRGIILIGAYDGKTVKRLNLPNTVKTLLIDANQGAVKRLQENFADSPHIQVVQAAIANHNDTVTLHLTSLESSSSILPWKQYSEIYPNIKEIQQLTLSSRTLDTLLEELNLSPSDFNILILDIQGAELLALEGATQLLNTLDAIYTTVHYQELFEGGALAEEVNQFLADYQFDCVAEGSPYHPAWGEAFYVRQTVRTEDGVHPVKPLSQTSQLLQETQQQLETLQSQYQDVLVTLEETQVQLHASRGNLTELESQRDQILAELEQSQSQQQQLQTQLEQTQKESDQSRSELHEVREELELTQFQLDEVQVELEQYVSQFHQQKEEITQLKTELEQAKTQLTQVQHQPELTVSKKAKSDNAVLVKLLAKVLAETIED
;
A
#
# COMPACT_ATOMS: atom_id res chain seq x y z
N MET A 1 19.99 19.61 53.53
CA MET A 1 21.05 19.22 54.49
C MET A 1 21.58 17.87 54.04
N LYS A 2 22.89 17.61 54.11
CA LYS A 2 23.44 16.30 53.72
C LYS A 2 23.02 15.24 54.74
N LEU A 3 22.66 14.04 54.29
CA LEU A 3 22.29 12.97 55.21
C LEU A 3 23.53 12.42 55.94
N ASP A 4 23.39 12.21 57.25
CA ASP A 4 24.43 11.59 58.08
C ASP A 4 24.09 10.12 58.32
N PHE A 5 24.76 9.25 57.56
CA PHE A 5 24.54 7.81 57.60
C PHE A 5 24.65 7.21 59.01
N PHE A 6 25.63 7.64 59.83
CA PHE A 6 25.81 7.08 61.18
C PHE A 6 24.70 7.49 62.11
N ASN A 7 24.34 8.77 62.06
CA ASN A 7 23.25 9.29 62.87
C ASN A 7 21.94 8.59 62.51
N LEU A 8 21.66 8.41 61.21
CA LEU A 8 20.48 7.69 60.74
C LEU A 8 20.47 6.22 61.18
N CYS A 9 21.58 5.50 61.02
CA CYS A 9 21.68 4.13 61.53
C CYS A 9 21.45 4.07 63.05
N GLN A 10 22.03 5.00 63.81
CA GLN A 10 21.86 5.06 65.27
C GLN A 10 20.41 5.37 65.67
N GLN A 11 19.77 6.35 65.04
CA GLN A 11 18.38 6.73 65.29
C GLN A 11 17.40 5.56 65.09
N HIS A 12 17.69 4.71 64.11
CA HIS A 12 16.86 3.57 63.74
C HIS A 12 17.36 2.24 64.30
N ASN A 13 18.36 2.24 65.19
CA ASN A 13 18.95 1.04 65.82
C ASN A 13 19.50 0.01 64.84
N ILE A 14 20.04 0.47 63.70
CA ILE A 14 20.66 -0.37 62.68
C ILE A 14 22.16 -0.50 62.99
N THR A 15 22.62 -1.73 63.15
CA THR A 15 24.06 -2.03 63.28
C THR A 15 24.56 -2.67 62.00
N PRO A 16 25.50 -2.07 61.27
CA PRO A 16 26.06 -2.67 60.06
C PRO A 16 26.70 -4.04 60.36
N ARG A 17 26.18 -5.09 59.74
CA ARG A 17 26.77 -6.44 59.71
C ARG A 17 27.49 -6.67 58.40
N GLY A 18 26.87 -6.24 57.30
CA GLY A 18 27.49 -6.20 56.00
C GLY A 18 26.89 -5.14 55.10
N ILE A 19 27.74 -4.53 54.29
CA ILE A 19 27.38 -3.45 53.38
C ILE A 19 27.71 -3.85 51.94
N ILE A 20 26.74 -3.66 51.05
CA ILE A 20 26.99 -3.63 49.60
C ILE A 20 26.97 -2.17 49.16
N LEU A 21 28.04 -1.70 48.52
CA LEU A 21 28.10 -0.36 47.91
C LEU A 21 28.27 -0.51 46.40
N ILE A 22 27.30 0.00 45.65
CA ILE A 22 27.33 0.04 44.19
C ILE A 22 27.58 1.48 43.72
N GLY A 23 28.48 1.64 42.76
CA GLY A 23 29.01 2.95 42.38
C GLY A 23 30.09 3.42 43.35
N ALA A 24 30.96 2.50 43.78
CA ALA A 24 31.95 2.77 44.81
C ALA A 24 33.03 3.79 44.39
N TYR A 25 33.24 3.98 43.07
CA TYR A 25 34.16 4.94 42.46
C TYR A 25 35.58 4.91 43.02
N ASP A 26 35.94 5.85 43.90
CA ASP A 26 37.27 5.95 44.51
C ASP A 26 37.33 5.42 45.96
N GLY A 27 36.19 4.94 46.48
CA GLY A 27 36.08 4.36 47.81
C GLY A 27 36.05 5.38 48.94
N LYS A 28 36.00 6.69 48.66
CA LYS A 28 35.90 7.72 49.71
C LYS A 28 34.67 7.55 50.60
N THR A 29 33.56 7.09 50.04
CA THR A 29 32.35 6.79 50.83
C THR A 29 32.66 5.74 51.89
N VAL A 30 33.27 4.61 51.51
CA VAL A 30 33.67 3.54 52.44
C VAL A 30 34.67 4.03 53.49
N LYS A 31 35.69 4.79 53.09
CA LYS A 31 36.67 5.36 54.03
C LYS A 31 36.02 6.31 55.04
N ARG A 32 35.05 7.13 54.60
CA ARG A 32 34.27 8.02 55.47
C ARG A 32 33.34 7.25 56.41
N LEU A 33 32.87 6.06 56.00
CA LEU A 33 32.12 5.18 56.88
C LEU A 33 33.00 4.60 58.01
N ASN A 34 34.31 4.47 57.84
CA ASN A 34 35.21 4.01 58.91
C ASN A 34 34.67 2.76 59.65
N LEU A 35 34.23 1.77 58.86
CA LEU A 35 33.56 0.58 59.38
C LEU A 35 34.56 -0.31 60.14
N PRO A 36 34.13 -0.99 61.22
CA PRO A 36 34.95 -2.02 61.86
C PRO A 36 35.27 -3.16 60.88
N ASN A 37 36.46 -3.76 61.02
CA ASN A 37 36.89 -4.91 60.18
C ASN A 37 35.98 -6.15 60.30
N THR A 38 35.05 -6.18 61.26
CA THR A 38 34.02 -7.23 61.40
C THR A 38 32.88 -7.07 60.39
N VAL A 39 32.74 -5.90 59.75
CA VAL A 39 31.68 -5.62 58.78
C VAL A 39 32.11 -6.11 57.40
N LYS A 40 31.40 -7.10 56.88
CA LYS A 40 31.64 -7.63 55.53
C LYS A 40 31.25 -6.57 54.50
N THR A 41 32.15 -6.20 53.61
CA THR A 41 31.91 -5.11 52.66
C THR A 41 32.13 -5.58 51.23
N LEU A 42 31.13 -5.41 50.37
CA LEU A 42 31.20 -5.67 48.94
C LEU A 42 31.14 -4.35 48.18
N LEU A 43 32.19 -4.02 47.45
CA LEU A 43 32.29 -2.82 46.62
C LEU A 43 32.12 -3.21 45.16
N ILE A 44 31.14 -2.62 44.50
CA ILE A 44 30.79 -2.91 43.12
C ILE A 44 30.90 -1.63 42.29
N ASP A 45 31.59 -1.71 41.16
CA ASP A 45 31.64 -0.63 40.19
C ASP A 45 31.69 -1.19 38.76
N ALA A 46 31.00 -0.53 37.82
CA ALA A 46 30.98 -0.94 36.42
C ALA A 46 32.27 -0.50 35.69
N ASN A 47 32.89 0.60 36.13
CA ASN A 47 34.06 1.16 35.51
C ASN A 47 35.33 0.44 35.97
N GLN A 48 36.03 -0.20 35.03
CA GLN A 48 37.27 -0.91 35.30
C GLN A 48 38.36 0.00 35.89
N GLY A 49 38.39 1.29 35.53
CA GLY A 49 39.31 2.28 36.11
C GLY A 49 39.08 2.48 37.61
N ALA A 50 37.82 2.67 38.01
CA ALA A 50 37.40 2.71 39.42
C ALA A 50 37.76 1.44 40.16
N VAL A 51 37.43 0.27 39.60
CA VAL A 51 37.73 -1.02 40.23
C VAL A 51 39.22 -1.20 40.52
N LYS A 52 40.10 -0.86 39.58
CA LYS A 52 41.56 -0.93 39.81
C LYS A 52 41.99 -0.05 40.99
N ARG A 53 41.50 1.19 41.06
CA ARG A 53 41.80 2.10 42.18
C ARG A 53 41.23 1.59 43.50
N LEU A 54 40.04 0.99 43.50
CA LEU A 54 39.44 0.38 44.69
C LEU A 54 40.28 -0.81 45.19
N GLN A 55 40.73 -1.67 44.29
CA GLN A 55 41.61 -2.80 44.62
C GLN A 55 42.93 -2.34 45.24
N GLU A 56 43.55 -1.29 44.71
CA GLU A 56 44.75 -0.68 45.28
C GLU A 56 44.47 -0.04 46.66
N ASN A 57 43.37 0.70 46.78
CA ASN A 57 43.00 1.41 48.01
C ASN A 57 42.67 0.49 49.19
N PHE A 58 42.24 -0.75 48.90
CA PHE A 58 41.76 -1.71 49.91
C PHE A 58 42.51 -3.03 49.88
N ALA A 59 43.71 -3.08 49.29
CA ALA A 59 44.53 -4.30 49.17
C ALA A 59 44.79 -4.98 50.53
N ASP A 60 44.97 -4.19 51.59
CA ASP A 60 45.24 -4.68 52.96
C ASP A 60 43.97 -4.90 53.80
N SER A 61 42.78 -4.86 53.18
CA SER A 61 41.48 -4.95 53.87
C SER A 61 40.74 -6.24 53.49
N PRO A 62 41.04 -7.40 54.13
CA PRO A 62 40.49 -8.69 53.72
C PRO A 62 38.97 -8.85 53.92
N HIS A 63 38.34 -7.94 54.67
CA HIS A 63 36.88 -7.88 54.86
C HIS A 63 36.17 -7.10 53.74
N ILE A 64 36.92 -6.50 52.82
CA ILE A 64 36.43 -5.74 51.68
C ILE A 64 36.70 -6.54 50.40
N GLN A 65 35.64 -6.91 49.70
CA GLN A 65 35.70 -7.53 48.38
C GLN A 65 35.36 -6.49 47.32
N VAL A 66 36.18 -6.36 46.28
CA VAL A 66 35.96 -5.42 45.17
C VAL A 66 35.63 -6.20 43.90
N VAL A 67 34.56 -5.84 43.22
CA VAL A 67 34.04 -6.55 42.04
C VAL A 67 33.72 -5.56 40.93
N GLN A 68 34.15 -5.90 39.69
CA GLN A 68 33.71 -5.20 38.50
C GLN A 68 32.39 -5.80 38.01
N ALA A 69 31.30 -5.06 38.08
CA ALA A 69 30.02 -5.47 37.51
C ALA A 69 29.14 -4.27 37.18
N ALA A 70 28.43 -4.34 36.05
CA ALA A 70 27.31 -3.44 35.75
C ALA A 70 26.04 -4.05 36.35
N ILE A 71 25.45 -3.39 37.34
CA ILE A 71 24.24 -3.86 38.01
C ILE A 71 23.00 -3.35 37.29
N ALA A 72 22.07 -4.26 36.98
CA ALA A 72 20.79 -3.96 36.34
C ALA A 72 19.70 -4.95 36.83
N ASN A 73 18.49 -4.83 36.29
CA ASN A 73 17.37 -5.74 36.58
C ASN A 73 17.37 -7.02 35.72
N HIS A 74 18.39 -7.25 34.90
CA HIS A 74 18.51 -8.41 34.02
C HIS A 74 19.97 -8.85 33.85
N ASN A 75 20.15 -10.09 33.40
CA ASN A 75 21.46 -10.68 33.07
C ASN A 75 21.65 -10.69 31.54
N ASP A 76 22.10 -9.57 30.97
CA ASP A 76 22.38 -9.47 29.54
C ASP A 76 23.52 -8.47 29.30
N THR A 77 23.27 -7.46 28.48
CA THR A 77 24.26 -6.51 27.99
C THR A 77 23.71 -5.11 28.17
N VAL A 78 24.51 -4.23 28.76
CA VAL A 78 24.19 -2.81 28.95
C VAL A 78 25.31 -1.94 28.37
N THR A 79 24.97 -0.71 28.05
CA THR A 79 25.95 0.31 27.66
C THR A 79 26.25 1.18 28.87
N LEU A 80 27.51 1.20 29.31
CA LEU A 80 28.01 2.17 30.28
C LEU A 80 28.43 3.44 29.54
N HIS A 81 27.73 4.54 29.82
CA HIS A 81 28.01 5.88 29.33
C HIS A 81 29.05 6.55 30.24
N LEU A 82 30.32 6.51 29.84
CA LEU A 82 31.42 7.11 30.59
C LEU A 82 31.51 8.61 30.33
N THR A 83 31.79 9.35 31.40
CA THR A 83 31.71 10.81 31.42
C THR A 83 33.04 11.43 31.89
N SER A 84 33.29 12.69 31.51
CA SER A 84 34.51 13.42 31.89
C SER A 84 34.65 13.64 33.40
N LEU A 85 33.55 13.52 34.15
CA LEU A 85 33.52 13.27 35.58
C LEU A 85 33.04 11.83 35.80
N GLU A 86 33.95 10.93 36.14
CA GLU A 86 33.68 9.48 36.21
C GLU A 86 32.54 9.10 37.18
N SER A 87 32.37 9.86 38.27
CA SER A 87 31.27 9.65 39.23
C SER A 87 29.88 10.01 38.69
N SER A 88 29.78 10.57 37.47
CA SER A 88 28.53 10.90 36.79
C SER A 88 28.19 9.92 35.66
N SER A 89 28.96 8.83 35.54
CA SER A 89 28.74 7.79 34.53
C SER A 89 27.57 6.90 34.92
N SER A 90 26.82 6.40 33.93
CA SER A 90 25.61 5.62 34.16
C SER A 90 25.43 4.57 33.07
N ILE A 91 24.66 3.52 33.37
CA ILE A 91 24.17 2.58 32.35
C ILE A 91 22.95 3.12 31.59
N LEU A 92 22.45 4.30 31.98
CA LEU A 92 21.39 5.04 31.31
C LEU A 92 21.98 6.26 30.57
N PRO A 93 21.48 6.58 29.36
CA PRO A 93 21.84 7.80 28.67
C PRO A 93 21.45 9.05 29.49
N TRP A 94 22.19 10.14 29.34
CA TRP A 94 21.82 11.42 29.94
C TRP A 94 20.61 12.05 29.25
N LYS A 95 19.77 12.69 30.05
CA LYS A 95 18.70 13.57 29.62
C LYS A 95 18.96 14.98 30.16
N GLN A 96 18.20 15.41 31.16
CA GLN A 96 18.31 16.75 31.74
C GLN A 96 19.60 16.97 32.55
N TYR A 97 20.36 15.91 32.86
CA TYR A 97 21.64 16.02 33.56
C TYR A 97 22.61 16.97 32.84
N SER A 98 22.65 16.92 31.50
CA SER A 98 23.53 17.73 30.66
C SER A 98 23.21 19.23 30.69
N GLU A 99 21.97 19.59 31.00
CA GLU A 99 21.51 20.98 31.14
C GLU A 99 21.97 21.57 32.49
N ILE A 100 21.94 20.75 33.55
CA ILE A 100 22.37 21.14 34.90
C ILE A 100 23.90 21.23 34.97
N TYR A 101 24.60 20.30 34.31
CA TYR A 101 26.07 20.21 34.34
C TYR A 101 26.69 20.30 32.94
N PRO A 102 26.60 21.47 32.26
CA PRO A 102 26.97 21.61 30.84
C PRO A 102 28.46 21.36 30.54
N ASN A 103 29.31 21.42 31.57
CA ASN A 103 30.75 21.20 31.46
C ASN A 103 31.15 19.72 31.52
N ILE A 104 30.27 18.83 31.98
CA ILE A 104 30.52 17.40 31.96
C ILE A 104 30.07 16.87 30.60
N LYS A 105 30.88 16.00 29.99
CA LYS A 105 30.63 15.43 28.66
C LYS A 105 30.73 13.93 28.73
N GLU A 106 29.91 13.22 27.96
CA GLU A 106 30.18 11.82 27.66
C GLU A 106 31.49 11.74 26.86
N ILE A 107 32.39 10.85 27.26
CA ILE A 107 33.73 10.68 26.68
C ILE A 107 33.87 9.32 25.99
N GLN A 108 33.09 8.32 26.37
CA GLN A 108 33.17 6.96 25.86
C GLN A 108 31.90 6.18 26.19
N GLN A 109 31.54 5.22 25.35
CA GLN A 109 30.55 4.19 25.67
C GLN A 109 31.23 2.83 25.73
N LEU A 110 30.89 2.02 26.72
CA LEU A 110 31.40 0.67 26.90
C LEU A 110 30.25 -0.33 26.98
N THR A 111 30.27 -1.34 26.13
CA THR A 111 29.33 -2.47 26.22
C THR A 111 29.83 -3.45 27.27
N LEU A 112 29.02 -3.71 28.30
CA LEU A 112 29.34 -4.58 29.43
C LEU A 112 28.26 -5.64 29.61
N SER A 113 28.66 -6.83 30.09
CA SER A 113 27.67 -7.79 30.59
C SER A 113 27.09 -7.27 31.91
N SER A 114 25.75 -7.20 31.99
CA SER A 114 25.04 -6.84 33.21
C SER A 114 24.78 -8.06 34.09
N ARG A 115 24.57 -7.80 35.38
CA ARG A 115 24.10 -8.77 36.35
C ARG A 115 23.01 -8.17 37.22
N THR A 116 22.04 -9.00 37.58
CA THR A 116 21.21 -8.71 38.76
C THR A 116 22.06 -8.84 40.03
N LEU A 117 21.68 -8.15 41.10
CA LEU A 117 22.37 -8.27 42.39
C LEU A 117 22.29 -9.68 42.93
N ASP A 118 21.13 -10.32 42.81
CA ASP A 118 20.92 -11.69 43.26
C ASP A 118 21.83 -12.67 42.52
N THR A 119 21.93 -12.56 41.17
CA THR A 119 22.84 -13.40 40.38
C THR A 119 24.31 -13.14 40.72
N LEU A 120 24.71 -11.88 40.91
CA LEU A 120 26.09 -11.56 41.26
C LEU A 120 26.47 -12.16 42.62
N LEU A 121 25.60 -12.07 43.63
CA LEU A 121 25.86 -12.67 44.93
C LEU A 121 26.00 -14.19 44.84
N GLU A 122 25.17 -14.85 44.05
CA GLU A 122 25.26 -16.28 43.77
C GLU A 122 26.61 -16.66 43.11
N GLU A 123 27.00 -15.96 42.05
CA GLU A 123 28.29 -16.18 41.35
C GLU A 123 29.50 -16.03 42.29
N LEU A 124 29.41 -15.09 43.25
CA LEU A 124 30.44 -14.85 44.25
C LEU A 124 30.37 -15.79 45.47
N ASN A 125 29.38 -16.69 45.52
CA ASN A 125 29.09 -17.56 46.67
C ASN A 125 28.88 -16.77 47.97
N LEU A 126 28.17 -15.64 47.88
CA LEU A 126 27.86 -14.76 49.00
C LEU A 126 26.40 -14.93 49.40
N SER A 127 26.14 -15.14 50.70
CA SER A 127 24.76 -15.21 51.19
C SER A 127 24.17 -13.81 51.28
N PRO A 128 22.95 -13.54 50.77
CA PRO A 128 22.27 -12.28 50.98
C PRO A 128 22.09 -11.91 52.46
N SER A 129 21.99 -12.92 53.35
CA SER A 129 21.91 -12.71 54.80
C SER A 129 23.19 -12.12 55.42
N ASP A 130 24.32 -12.19 54.73
CA ASP A 130 25.57 -11.59 55.22
C ASP A 130 25.52 -10.06 55.22
N PHE A 131 24.61 -9.49 54.44
CA PHE A 131 24.45 -8.06 54.26
C PHE A 131 23.14 -7.58 54.87
N ASN A 132 23.17 -6.39 55.45
CA ASN A 132 21.96 -5.72 55.95
C ASN A 132 21.84 -4.26 55.51
N ILE A 133 22.84 -3.73 54.78
CA ILE A 133 22.78 -2.38 54.25
C ILE A 133 23.17 -2.41 52.78
N LEU A 134 22.35 -1.76 51.95
CA LEU A 134 22.66 -1.49 50.55
C LEU A 134 22.87 0.01 50.36
N ILE A 135 23.94 0.39 49.69
CA ILE A 135 24.24 1.77 49.31
C ILE A 135 24.35 1.85 47.78
N LEU A 136 23.56 2.75 47.18
CA LEU A 136 23.45 2.93 45.73
C LEU A 136 23.85 4.35 45.35
N ASP A 137 24.90 4.48 44.54
CA ASP A 137 25.31 5.74 43.91
C ASP A 137 25.66 5.50 42.44
N ILE A 138 24.65 5.13 41.64
CA ILE A 138 24.80 4.65 40.25
C ILE A 138 24.04 5.49 39.23
N GLN A 139 23.71 6.73 39.59
CA GLN A 139 23.31 7.80 38.70
C GLN A 139 22.18 7.41 37.74
N GLY A 140 20.96 7.28 38.28
CA GLY A 140 19.72 7.05 37.53
C GLY A 140 19.31 5.57 37.43
N ALA A 141 20.26 4.65 37.62
CA ALA A 141 20.03 3.21 37.55
C ALA A 141 19.61 2.58 38.89
N GLU A 142 19.27 3.39 39.91
CA GLU A 142 19.00 2.91 41.26
C GLU A 142 17.81 1.94 41.30
N LEU A 143 16.70 2.26 40.63
CA LEU A 143 15.54 1.36 40.57
C LEU A 143 15.86 0.06 39.82
N LEU A 144 16.63 0.11 38.73
CA LEU A 144 17.05 -1.09 38.00
C LEU A 144 17.86 -2.03 38.89
N ALA A 145 18.77 -1.49 39.70
CA ALA A 145 19.54 -2.30 40.64
C ALA A 145 18.65 -2.91 41.74
N LEU A 146 17.67 -2.15 42.24
CA LEU A 146 16.70 -2.60 43.24
C LEU A 146 15.77 -3.70 42.69
N GLU A 147 15.27 -3.56 41.47
CA GLU A 147 14.47 -4.60 40.78
C GLU A 147 15.24 -5.91 40.59
N GLY A 148 16.56 -5.84 40.39
CA GLY A 148 17.45 -7.00 40.31
C GLY A 148 17.88 -7.58 41.67
N ALA A 149 17.37 -7.07 42.79
CA ALA A 149 17.80 -7.43 44.14
C ALA A 149 16.70 -8.12 44.97
N THR A 150 15.76 -8.80 44.32
CA THR A 150 14.54 -9.32 44.97
C THR A 150 14.80 -10.20 46.19
N GLN A 151 15.83 -11.06 46.18
CA GLN A 151 16.19 -11.90 47.32
C GLN A 151 16.96 -11.10 48.38
N LEU A 152 17.93 -10.30 47.95
CA LEU A 152 18.70 -9.42 48.85
C LEU A 152 17.79 -8.45 49.61
N LEU A 153 16.80 -7.85 48.94
CA LEU A 153 15.84 -6.93 49.53
C LEU A 153 15.00 -7.55 50.66
N ASN A 154 15.01 -8.87 50.85
CA ASN A 154 14.36 -9.52 52.00
C ASN A 154 15.25 -9.60 53.25
N THR A 155 16.56 -9.35 53.13
CA THR A 155 17.53 -9.48 54.23
C THR A 155 18.07 -8.14 54.74
N LEU A 156 17.85 -7.05 53.99
CA LEU A 156 18.35 -5.72 54.33
C LEU A 156 17.58 -5.08 55.50
N ASP A 157 18.26 -4.34 56.35
CA ASP A 157 17.67 -3.47 57.37
C ASP A 157 17.54 -2.03 56.85
N ALA A 158 18.44 -1.61 55.96
CA ALA A 158 18.48 -0.25 55.42
C ALA A 158 18.97 -0.15 53.98
N ILE A 159 18.53 0.89 53.28
CA ILE A 159 19.01 1.27 51.95
C ILE A 159 19.33 2.76 51.97
N TYR A 160 20.52 3.13 51.50
CA TYR A 160 20.92 4.52 51.26
C TYR A 160 21.11 4.70 49.76
N THR A 161 20.38 5.62 49.12
CA THR A 161 20.43 5.75 47.67
C THR A 161 20.35 7.19 47.21
N THR A 162 20.98 7.48 46.08
CA THR A 162 20.68 8.69 45.31
C THR A 162 19.25 8.57 44.74
N VAL A 163 18.49 9.66 44.73
CA VAL A 163 17.13 9.74 44.16
C VAL A 163 16.98 10.97 43.27
N HIS A 164 16.06 10.92 42.31
CA HIS A 164 15.87 11.97 41.32
C HIS A 164 14.44 12.55 41.39
N TYR A 165 14.30 13.87 41.27
CA TYR A 165 12.99 14.56 41.24
C TYR A 165 12.64 15.06 39.83
N GLN A 166 13.58 14.91 38.91
CA GLN A 166 13.45 15.18 37.50
C GLN A 166 14.18 14.07 36.75
N GLU A 167 13.78 13.82 35.51
CA GLU A 167 14.37 12.76 34.69
C GLU A 167 15.74 13.20 34.15
N LEU A 168 16.77 13.00 34.98
CA LEU A 168 18.14 13.39 34.63
C LEU A 168 18.79 12.39 33.67
N PHE A 169 18.36 11.14 33.71
CA PHE A 169 18.80 10.03 32.87
C PHE A 169 17.59 9.45 32.14
N GLU A 170 17.74 9.08 30.87
CA GLU A 170 16.64 8.54 30.07
C GLU A 170 16.10 7.25 30.68
N GLY A 171 14.81 7.25 31.04
CA GLY A 171 14.19 6.10 31.74
C GLY A 171 14.66 5.90 33.18
N GLY A 172 15.37 6.87 33.76
CA GLY A 172 15.75 6.87 35.16
C GLY A 172 14.55 7.17 36.07
N ALA A 173 14.39 6.36 37.12
CA ALA A 173 13.26 6.46 38.02
C ALA A 173 13.29 7.74 38.88
N LEU A 174 12.11 8.29 39.13
CA LEU A 174 11.91 9.37 40.09
C LEU A 174 11.83 8.83 41.53
N ALA A 175 12.06 9.70 42.50
CA ALA A 175 12.04 9.38 43.93
C ALA A 175 10.72 8.72 44.37
N GLU A 176 9.59 9.14 43.78
CA GLU A 176 8.27 8.55 44.05
C GLU A 176 8.18 7.10 43.56
N GLU A 177 8.78 6.78 42.41
CA GLU A 177 8.81 5.41 41.87
C GLU A 177 9.71 4.51 42.72
N VAL A 178 10.86 5.01 43.18
CA VAL A 178 11.73 4.31 44.14
C VAL A 178 11.01 4.08 45.46
N ASN A 179 10.30 5.09 45.98
CA ASN A 179 9.49 4.99 47.19
C ASN A 179 8.41 3.92 47.06
N GLN A 180 7.68 3.93 45.94
CA GLN A 180 6.60 2.97 45.69
C GLN A 180 7.13 1.54 45.60
N PHE A 181 8.24 1.33 44.89
CA PHE A 181 8.88 0.02 44.79
C PHE A 181 9.37 -0.48 46.16
N LEU A 182 10.05 0.37 46.93
CA LEU A 182 10.60 0.00 48.23
C LEU A 182 9.52 -0.22 49.30
N ALA A 183 8.36 0.44 49.17
CA ALA A 183 7.21 0.20 50.03
C ALA A 183 6.70 -1.26 49.94
N ASP A 184 6.77 -1.88 48.75
CA ASP A 184 6.38 -3.29 48.56
C ASP A 184 7.32 -4.26 49.32
N TYR A 185 8.56 -3.83 49.56
CA TYR A 185 9.55 -4.54 50.38
C TYR A 185 9.56 -4.09 51.84
N GLN A 186 8.54 -3.34 52.27
CA GLN A 186 8.35 -2.83 53.62
C GLN A 186 9.45 -1.86 54.06
N PHE A 187 9.96 -1.03 53.17
CA PHE A 187 10.89 0.04 53.50
C PHE A 187 10.18 1.39 53.53
N ASP A 188 10.37 2.14 54.63
CA ASP A 188 9.92 3.53 54.72
C ASP A 188 11.09 4.47 54.43
N CYS A 189 10.85 5.52 53.65
CA CYS A 189 11.78 6.65 53.54
C CYS A 189 11.73 7.44 54.86
N VAL A 190 12.80 7.38 55.65
CA VAL A 190 12.88 8.04 56.98
C VAL A 190 13.68 9.33 56.95
N ALA A 191 14.49 9.53 55.91
CA ALA A 191 15.20 10.77 55.67
C ALA A 191 15.46 10.98 54.18
N GLU A 192 15.29 12.22 53.73
CA GLU A 192 15.46 12.61 52.35
C GLU A 192 16.01 14.03 52.29
N GLY A 193 16.90 14.33 51.34
CA GLY A 193 17.39 15.68 51.15
C GLY A 193 18.09 15.89 49.82
N SER A 194 17.99 17.12 49.31
CA SER A 194 18.65 17.58 48.08
C SER A 194 19.79 18.57 48.40
N PRO A 195 20.92 18.11 48.99
CA PRO A 195 21.97 19.01 49.47
C PRO A 195 22.73 19.75 48.36
N TYR A 196 22.65 19.27 47.10
CA TYR A 196 23.47 19.77 46.00
C TYR A 196 22.66 20.45 44.89
N HIS A 197 21.47 19.95 44.55
CA HIS A 197 20.61 20.51 43.49
C HIS A 197 19.15 20.09 43.72
N PRO A 198 18.12 20.91 43.42
CA PRO A 198 16.72 20.53 43.63
C PRO A 198 16.22 19.36 42.76
N ALA A 199 16.95 19.00 41.69
CA ALA A 199 16.54 17.94 40.77
C ALA A 199 16.93 16.52 41.22
N TRP A 200 17.79 16.39 42.25
CA TRP A 200 18.22 15.09 42.77
C TRP A 200 18.67 15.21 44.23
N GLY A 201 18.73 14.09 44.94
CA GLY A 201 19.03 14.06 46.36
C GLY A 201 19.53 12.72 46.84
N GLU A 202 19.59 12.59 48.16
CA GLU A 202 19.93 11.39 48.89
C GLU A 202 18.68 10.98 49.69
N ALA A 203 18.39 9.69 49.75
CA ALA A 203 17.31 9.13 50.55
C ALA A 203 17.83 7.95 51.38
N PHE A 204 17.29 7.82 52.60
CA PHE A 204 17.57 6.73 53.51
C PHE A 204 16.28 6.01 53.88
N TYR A 205 16.27 4.72 53.60
CA TYR A 205 15.14 3.84 53.79
C TYR A 205 15.45 2.84 54.89
N VAL A 206 14.46 2.56 55.75
CA VAL A 206 14.57 1.60 56.84
C VAL A 206 13.43 0.60 56.75
N ARG A 207 13.73 -0.68 56.94
CA ARG A 207 12.71 -1.72 56.96
C ARG A 207 11.76 -1.50 58.15
N GLN A 208 10.47 -1.53 57.88
CA GLN A 208 9.42 -1.58 58.90
C GLN A 208 9.63 -2.80 59.80
N THR A 209 9.69 -2.55 61.11
CA THR A 209 9.73 -3.61 62.14
C THR A 209 8.58 -3.39 63.12
N VAL A 210 7.87 -4.46 63.50
CA VAL A 210 6.92 -4.43 64.63
C VAL A 210 7.65 -4.95 65.84
N ARG A 211 7.53 -4.21 66.94
CA ARG A 211 8.02 -4.63 68.24
C ARG A 211 7.06 -5.66 68.83
N THR A 212 7.52 -6.89 69.03
CA THR A 212 6.89 -7.86 69.93
C THR A 212 7.83 -8.19 71.08
N GLU A 213 7.30 -8.56 72.24
CA GLU A 213 8.05 -8.77 73.50
C GLU A 213 9.17 -9.84 73.41
N ASP A 214 9.18 -10.69 72.37
CA ASP A 214 10.15 -11.77 72.17
C ASP A 214 11.22 -11.49 71.08
N GLY A 215 11.33 -10.26 70.56
CA GLY A 215 12.34 -9.87 69.57
C GLY A 215 11.78 -9.20 68.32
N VAL A 216 12.70 -8.72 67.47
CA VAL A 216 12.40 -8.05 66.19
C VAL A 216 12.03 -9.10 65.15
N HIS A 217 10.78 -9.10 64.69
CA HIS A 217 10.33 -9.91 63.57
C HIS A 217 9.77 -9.03 62.44
N PRO A 218 10.01 -9.39 61.17
CA PRO A 218 9.37 -8.74 60.03
C PRO A 218 7.84 -8.87 60.16
N VAL A 219 7.15 -7.80 59.82
CA VAL A 219 5.71 -7.68 60.05
C VAL A 219 4.96 -8.20 58.83
N LYS A 220 4.04 -9.13 59.03
CA LYS A 220 2.86 -9.25 58.16
C LYS A 220 1.71 -8.51 58.84
N PRO A 221 0.98 -7.67 58.08
CA PRO A 221 -0.24 -8.20 57.49
C PRO A 221 -0.32 -7.91 55.97
N LEU A 222 0.22 -8.85 55.19
CA LEU A 222 -0.02 -9.07 53.75
C LEU A 222 -1.46 -9.57 53.46
N SER A 223 -2.51 -9.00 54.04
CA SER A 223 -3.87 -9.49 53.74
C SER A 223 -4.67 -8.50 52.92
N GLN A 224 -4.80 -7.25 53.38
CA GLN A 224 -5.60 -6.25 52.66
C GLN A 224 -4.85 -5.65 51.47
N THR A 225 -3.59 -5.24 51.65
CA THR A 225 -2.75 -4.78 50.53
C THR A 225 -2.43 -5.92 49.58
N SER A 226 -2.23 -7.15 50.07
CA SER A 226 -2.06 -8.30 49.18
C SER A 226 -3.36 -8.72 48.49
N GLN A 227 -4.53 -8.57 49.11
CA GLN A 227 -5.81 -8.72 48.41
C GLN A 227 -5.96 -7.66 47.33
N LEU A 228 -5.70 -6.40 47.65
CA LEU A 228 -5.80 -5.32 46.67
C LEU A 228 -4.78 -5.46 45.54
N LEU A 229 -3.56 -5.90 45.85
CA LEU A 229 -2.52 -6.20 44.87
C LEU A 229 -2.90 -7.41 44.02
N GLN A 230 -3.46 -8.46 44.62
CA GLN A 230 -3.95 -9.64 43.89
C GLN A 230 -5.15 -9.28 42.99
N GLU A 231 -6.07 -8.44 43.47
CA GLU A 231 -7.20 -7.92 42.69
C GLU A 231 -6.71 -7.02 41.55
N THR A 232 -5.72 -6.16 41.81
CA THR A 232 -5.11 -5.29 40.79
C THR A 232 -4.32 -6.11 39.76
N GLN A 233 -3.59 -7.14 40.20
CA GLN A 233 -2.89 -8.07 39.30
C GLN A 233 -3.89 -8.84 38.45
N GLN A 234 -4.99 -9.33 39.01
CA GLN A 234 -6.03 -10.03 38.26
C GLN A 234 -6.75 -9.09 37.27
N GLN A 235 -6.97 -7.83 37.65
CA GLN A 235 -7.47 -6.81 36.74
C GLN A 235 -6.47 -6.49 35.62
N LEU A 236 -5.17 -6.42 35.93
CA LEU A 236 -4.13 -6.18 34.95
C LEU A 236 -4.00 -7.35 33.97
N GLU A 237 -4.01 -8.59 34.44
CA GLU A 237 -4.03 -9.79 33.59
C GLU A 237 -5.27 -9.82 32.69
N THR A 238 -6.44 -9.45 33.24
CA THR A 238 -7.68 -9.34 32.47
C THR A 238 -7.55 -8.26 31.38
N LEU A 239 -7.01 -7.10 31.73
CA LEU A 239 -6.82 -5.99 30.79
C LEU A 239 -5.77 -6.33 29.73
N GLN A 240 -4.69 -7.03 30.09
CA GLN A 240 -3.69 -7.54 29.16
C GLN A 240 -4.27 -8.55 28.19
N SER A 241 -5.11 -9.50 28.67
CA SER A 241 -5.83 -10.43 27.82
C SER A 241 -6.76 -9.70 26.84
N GLN A 242 -7.53 -8.73 27.33
CA GLN A 242 -8.41 -7.91 26.48
C GLN A 242 -7.63 -7.10 25.44
N TYR A 243 -6.48 -6.54 25.83
CA TYR A 243 -5.61 -5.82 24.91
C TYR A 243 -5.06 -6.75 23.83
N GLN A 244 -4.68 -7.98 24.18
CA GLN A 244 -4.23 -8.98 23.23
C GLN A 244 -5.35 -9.39 22.26
N ASP A 245 -6.59 -9.57 22.75
CA ASP A 245 -7.75 -9.85 21.91
C ASP A 245 -8.03 -8.71 20.93
N VAL A 246 -7.88 -7.45 21.38
CA VAL A 246 -8.01 -6.26 20.52
C VAL A 246 -6.92 -6.23 19.47
N LEU A 247 -5.67 -6.56 19.81
CA LEU A 247 -4.57 -6.64 18.83
C LEU A 247 -4.83 -7.70 17.75
N VAL A 248 -5.30 -8.90 18.15
CA VAL A 248 -5.66 -9.96 17.20
C VAL A 248 -6.82 -9.49 16.30
N THR A 249 -7.86 -8.90 16.89
CA THR A 249 -8.99 -8.35 16.12
C THR A 249 -8.55 -7.26 15.14
N LEU A 250 -7.61 -6.40 15.56
CA LEU A 250 -7.05 -5.35 14.72
C LEU A 250 -6.27 -5.95 13.53
N GLU A 251 -5.45 -6.97 13.78
CA GLU A 251 -4.69 -7.67 12.75
C GLU A 251 -5.63 -8.37 11.75
N GLU A 252 -6.65 -9.08 12.23
CA GLU A 252 -7.69 -9.69 11.39
C GLU A 252 -8.42 -8.65 10.54
N THR A 253 -8.78 -7.50 11.13
CA THR A 253 -9.44 -6.40 10.42
C THR A 253 -8.51 -5.79 9.36
N GLN A 254 -7.22 -5.65 9.64
CA GLN A 254 -6.23 -5.17 8.67
C GLN A 254 -6.08 -6.12 7.49
N VAL A 255 -6.05 -7.44 7.74
CA VAL A 255 -6.02 -8.46 6.68
C VAL A 255 -7.29 -8.39 5.83
N GLN A 256 -8.47 -8.27 6.44
CA GLN A 256 -9.74 -8.10 5.73
C GLN A 256 -9.78 -6.81 4.92
N LEU A 257 -9.24 -5.70 5.44
CA LEU A 257 -9.14 -4.43 4.72
C LEU A 257 -8.21 -4.55 3.51
N HIS A 258 -7.07 -5.22 3.67
CA HIS A 258 -6.14 -5.46 2.57
C HIS A 258 -6.77 -6.34 1.48
N ALA A 259 -7.46 -7.42 1.87
CA ALA A 259 -8.20 -8.27 0.94
C ALA A 259 -9.31 -7.48 0.19
N SER A 260 -10.07 -6.65 0.92
CA SER A 260 -11.11 -5.81 0.33
C SER A 260 -10.54 -4.77 -0.64
N ARG A 261 -9.37 -4.20 -0.34
CA ARG A 261 -8.66 -3.30 -1.27
C ARG A 261 -8.23 -4.04 -2.54
N GLY A 262 -7.70 -5.26 -2.41
CA GLY A 262 -7.36 -6.10 -3.57
C GLY A 262 -8.56 -6.36 -4.47
N ASN A 263 -9.69 -6.76 -3.88
CA ASN A 263 -10.94 -6.98 -4.61
C ASN A 263 -11.44 -5.70 -5.29
N LEU A 264 -11.31 -4.53 -4.64
CA LEU A 264 -11.69 -3.25 -5.23
C LEU A 264 -10.83 -2.94 -6.46
N THR A 265 -9.52 -3.12 -6.38
CA THR A 265 -8.61 -2.91 -7.53
C THR A 265 -8.93 -3.86 -8.69
N GLU A 266 -9.29 -5.11 -8.39
CA GLU A 266 -9.70 -6.07 -9.43
C GLU A 266 -11.03 -5.65 -10.09
N LEU A 267 -12.01 -5.21 -9.30
CA LEU A 267 -13.27 -4.68 -9.83
C LEU A 267 -13.07 -3.40 -10.64
N GLU A 268 -12.16 -2.52 -10.24
CA GLU A 268 -11.78 -1.33 -11.01
C GLU A 268 -11.15 -1.70 -12.35
N SER A 269 -10.25 -2.69 -12.38
CA SER A 269 -9.67 -3.21 -13.61
C SER A 269 -10.73 -3.84 -14.52
N GLN A 270 -11.68 -4.60 -13.96
CA GLN A 270 -12.79 -5.18 -14.72
C GLN A 270 -13.72 -4.11 -15.30
N ARG A 271 -14.04 -3.07 -14.51
CA ARG A 271 -14.81 -1.91 -14.98
C ARG A 271 -14.13 -1.25 -16.16
N ASP A 272 -12.82 -1.00 -16.07
CA ASP A 272 -12.08 -0.31 -17.13
C ASP A 272 -12.00 -1.14 -18.41
N GLN A 273 -11.88 -2.47 -18.29
CA GLN A 273 -11.98 -3.38 -19.42
C GLN A 273 -13.36 -3.34 -20.08
N ILE A 274 -14.44 -3.40 -19.30
CA ILE A 274 -15.82 -3.33 -19.81
C ILE A 274 -16.07 -1.98 -20.50
N LEU A 275 -15.54 -0.88 -19.96
CA LEU A 275 -15.67 0.44 -20.58
C LEU A 275 -14.96 0.50 -21.94
N ALA A 276 -13.76 -0.09 -22.06
CA ALA A 276 -13.04 -0.17 -23.32
C ALA A 276 -13.78 -1.04 -24.36
N GLU A 277 -14.31 -2.19 -23.94
CA GLU A 277 -15.12 -3.07 -24.80
C GLU A 277 -16.41 -2.37 -25.25
N LEU A 278 -17.05 -1.60 -24.37
CA LEU A 278 -18.24 -0.80 -24.70
C LEU A 278 -17.91 0.29 -25.72
N GLU A 279 -16.81 1.02 -25.55
CA GLU A 279 -16.36 2.03 -26.50
C GLU A 279 -16.06 1.44 -27.88
N GLN A 280 -15.41 0.27 -27.91
CA GLN A 280 -15.17 -0.47 -29.14
C GLN A 280 -16.49 -0.89 -29.82
N SER A 281 -17.44 -1.43 -29.06
CA SER A 281 -18.74 -1.84 -29.58
C SER A 281 -19.54 -0.65 -30.12
N GLN A 282 -19.47 0.52 -29.47
CA GLN A 282 -20.12 1.75 -29.93
C GLN A 282 -19.51 2.24 -31.25
N SER A 283 -18.17 2.24 -31.36
CA SER A 283 -17.48 2.59 -32.60
C SER A 283 -17.86 1.66 -33.76
N GLN A 284 -17.92 0.35 -33.50
CA GLN A 284 -18.31 -0.64 -34.50
C GLN A 284 -19.78 -0.49 -34.91
N GLN A 285 -20.68 -0.18 -33.97
CA GLN A 285 -22.08 0.12 -34.27
C GLN A 285 -22.19 1.36 -35.17
N GLN A 286 -21.42 2.42 -34.90
CA GLN A 286 -21.42 3.63 -35.71
C GLN A 286 -20.93 3.35 -37.14
N GLN A 287 -19.85 2.56 -37.29
CA GLN A 287 -19.36 2.13 -38.61
C GLN A 287 -20.40 1.32 -39.38
N LEU A 288 -21.05 0.35 -38.74
CA LEU A 288 -22.10 -0.45 -39.35
C LEU A 288 -23.29 0.42 -39.78
N GLN A 289 -23.65 1.41 -38.98
CA GLN A 289 -24.74 2.33 -39.31
C GLN A 289 -24.39 3.19 -40.53
N THR A 290 -23.16 3.69 -40.63
CA THR A 290 -22.68 4.40 -41.83
C THR A 290 -22.66 3.50 -43.06
N GLN A 291 -22.22 2.24 -42.93
CA GLN A 291 -22.26 1.28 -44.05
C GLN A 291 -23.68 0.96 -44.49
N LEU A 292 -24.62 0.83 -43.55
CA LEU A 292 -26.03 0.62 -43.86
C LEU A 292 -26.61 1.80 -44.63
N GLU A 293 -26.36 3.03 -44.19
CA GLU A 293 -26.80 4.25 -44.90
C GLU A 293 -26.22 4.32 -46.32
N GLN A 294 -24.94 3.98 -46.50
CA GLN A 294 -24.30 3.95 -47.81
C GLN A 294 -24.91 2.87 -48.71
N THR A 295 -25.12 1.67 -48.19
CA THR A 295 -25.74 0.55 -48.94
C THR A 295 -27.18 0.90 -49.32
N GLN A 296 -27.93 1.55 -48.43
CA GLN A 296 -29.29 2.02 -48.70
C GLN A 296 -29.30 3.01 -49.87
N LYS A 297 -28.36 3.97 -49.87
CA LYS A 297 -28.22 4.96 -50.94
C LYS A 297 -27.84 4.31 -52.28
N GLU A 298 -26.92 3.36 -52.28
CA GLU A 298 -26.55 2.59 -53.47
C GLU A 298 -27.73 1.78 -54.01
N SER A 299 -28.49 1.13 -53.12
CA SER A 299 -29.70 0.41 -53.49
C SER A 299 -30.77 1.32 -54.10
N ASP A 300 -30.97 2.52 -53.54
CA ASP A 300 -31.93 3.49 -54.09
C ASP A 300 -31.47 4.00 -55.47
N GLN A 301 -30.17 4.23 -55.65
CA GLN A 301 -29.59 4.59 -56.94
C GLN A 301 -29.77 3.49 -57.98
N SER A 302 -29.40 2.24 -57.68
CA SER A 302 -29.62 1.12 -58.59
C SER A 302 -31.09 0.89 -58.90
N ARG A 303 -32.01 1.18 -57.96
CA ARG A 303 -33.45 1.12 -58.22
C ARG A 303 -33.91 2.20 -59.21
N SER A 304 -33.33 3.40 -59.14
CA SER A 304 -33.59 4.48 -60.10
C SER A 304 -33.06 4.13 -61.48
N GLU A 305 -31.82 3.66 -61.58
CA GLU A 305 -31.21 3.23 -62.85
C GLU A 305 -32.00 2.08 -63.49
N LEU A 306 -32.45 1.10 -62.70
CA LEU A 306 -33.35 0.04 -63.18
C LEU A 306 -34.69 0.57 -63.69
N HIS A 307 -35.22 1.63 -63.09
CA HIS A 307 -36.46 2.25 -63.54
C HIS A 307 -36.27 2.93 -64.90
N GLU A 308 -35.19 3.70 -65.06
CA GLU A 308 -34.84 4.36 -66.34
C GLU A 308 -34.64 3.34 -67.46
N VAL A 309 -33.84 2.29 -67.22
CA VAL A 309 -33.65 1.21 -68.21
C VAL A 309 -34.96 0.53 -68.58
N ARG A 310 -35.89 0.40 -67.63
CA ARG A 310 -37.21 -0.19 -67.89
C ARG A 310 -38.08 0.71 -68.77
N GLU A 311 -38.02 2.03 -68.57
CA GLU A 311 -38.71 3.00 -69.44
C GLU A 311 -38.13 3.02 -70.86
N GLU A 312 -36.80 2.99 -70.99
CA GLU A 312 -36.14 2.86 -72.30
C GLU A 312 -36.49 1.55 -73.00
N LEU A 313 -36.57 0.44 -72.25
CA LEU A 313 -37.00 -0.84 -72.78
C LEU A 313 -38.44 -0.79 -73.29
N GLU A 314 -39.36 -0.17 -72.55
CA GLU A 314 -40.75 0.01 -73.01
C GLU A 314 -40.83 0.85 -74.28
N LEU A 315 -40.05 1.93 -74.38
CA LEU A 315 -39.99 2.77 -75.58
C LEU A 315 -39.43 2.00 -76.79
N THR A 316 -38.34 1.27 -76.60
CA THR A 316 -37.75 0.46 -77.69
C THR A 316 -38.67 -0.68 -78.11
N GLN A 317 -39.43 -1.27 -77.18
CA GLN A 317 -40.46 -2.26 -77.48
C GLN A 317 -41.56 -1.65 -78.37
N PHE A 318 -42.03 -0.44 -78.05
CA PHE A 318 -43.02 0.27 -78.87
C PHE A 318 -42.49 0.57 -80.28
N GLN A 319 -41.25 1.05 -80.39
CA GLN A 319 -40.61 1.28 -81.69
C GLN A 319 -40.46 -0.01 -82.50
N LEU A 320 -40.13 -1.12 -81.84
CA LEU A 320 -40.04 -2.42 -82.50
C LEU A 320 -41.41 -2.87 -83.04
N ASP A 321 -42.48 -2.69 -82.26
CA ASP A 321 -43.85 -3.00 -82.70
C ASP A 321 -44.26 -2.12 -83.90
N GLU A 322 -43.90 -0.83 -83.90
CA GLU A 322 -44.14 0.08 -85.03
C GLU A 322 -43.42 -0.38 -86.30
N VAL A 323 -42.12 -0.70 -86.20
CA VAL A 323 -41.34 -1.23 -87.34
C VAL A 323 -41.88 -2.57 -87.82
N GLN A 324 -42.37 -3.43 -86.94
CA GLN A 324 -43.01 -4.69 -87.34
C GLN A 324 -44.28 -4.43 -88.17
N VAL A 325 -45.12 -3.47 -87.76
CA VAL A 325 -46.32 -3.08 -88.53
C VAL A 325 -45.95 -2.50 -89.89
N GLU A 326 -44.94 -1.63 -89.97
CA GLU A 326 -44.46 -1.12 -91.25
C GLU A 326 -43.94 -2.24 -92.16
N LEU A 327 -43.17 -3.19 -91.60
CA LEU A 327 -42.67 -4.34 -92.33
C LEU A 327 -43.81 -5.20 -92.89
N GLU A 328 -44.87 -5.45 -92.11
CA GLU A 328 -46.07 -6.15 -92.57
C GLU A 328 -46.74 -5.42 -93.73
N GLN A 329 -46.83 -4.08 -93.67
CA GLN A 329 -47.38 -3.27 -94.77
C GLN A 329 -46.54 -3.38 -96.04
N TYR A 330 -45.21 -3.27 -95.94
CA TYR A 330 -44.30 -3.45 -97.08
C TYR A 330 -44.41 -4.84 -97.68
N VAL A 331 -44.50 -5.88 -96.84
CA VAL A 331 -44.70 -7.27 -97.30
C VAL A 331 -46.03 -7.40 -98.07
N SER A 332 -47.10 -6.78 -97.58
CA SER A 332 -48.39 -6.76 -98.27
C SER A 332 -48.32 -6.04 -99.63
N GLN A 333 -47.69 -4.86 -99.69
CA GLN A 333 -47.49 -4.12 -100.94
C GLN A 333 -46.65 -4.91 -101.95
N PHE A 334 -45.58 -5.56 -101.48
CA PHE A 334 -44.75 -6.43 -102.31
C PHE A 334 -45.56 -7.60 -102.88
N HIS A 335 -46.45 -8.20 -102.07
CA HIS A 335 -47.37 -9.24 -102.53
C HIS A 335 -48.32 -8.72 -103.62
N GLN A 336 -48.90 -7.54 -103.43
CA GLN A 336 -49.79 -6.92 -104.43
C GLN A 336 -49.06 -6.62 -105.75
N GLN A 337 -47.88 -5.99 -105.69
CA GLN A 337 -47.06 -5.72 -106.88
C GLN A 337 -46.66 -7.02 -107.60
N LYS A 338 -46.33 -8.07 -106.85
CA LYS A 338 -46.03 -9.38 -107.43
C LYS A 338 -47.24 -9.98 -108.16
N GLU A 339 -48.44 -9.78 -107.62
CA GLU A 339 -49.69 -10.21 -108.26
C GLU A 339 -49.97 -9.40 -109.54
N GLU A 340 -49.84 -8.08 -109.50
CA GLU A 340 -49.94 -7.19 -110.68
C GLU A 340 -48.95 -7.58 -111.78
N ILE A 341 -47.68 -7.83 -111.43
CA ILE A 341 -46.66 -8.31 -112.39
C ILE A 341 -47.08 -9.65 -112.98
N THR A 342 -47.69 -10.54 -112.19
CA THR A 342 -48.16 -11.85 -112.66
C THR A 342 -49.34 -11.68 -113.64
N GLN A 343 -50.25 -10.75 -113.35
CA GLN A 343 -51.36 -10.41 -114.22
C GLN A 343 -50.88 -9.77 -115.52
N LEU A 344 -49.99 -8.77 -115.46
CA LEU A 344 -49.37 -8.13 -116.63
C LEU A 344 -48.60 -9.15 -117.48
N LYS A 345 -47.88 -10.10 -116.88
CA LYS A 345 -47.24 -11.21 -117.61
C LYS A 345 -48.27 -12.07 -118.33
N THR A 346 -49.41 -12.35 -117.70
CA THR A 346 -50.49 -13.14 -118.31
C THR A 346 -51.13 -12.39 -119.47
N GLU A 347 -51.43 -11.10 -119.30
CA GLU A 347 -51.95 -10.23 -120.36
C GLU A 347 -50.98 -10.10 -121.52
N LEU A 348 -49.67 -9.97 -121.23
CA LEU A 348 -48.63 -9.96 -122.25
C LEU A 348 -48.62 -11.26 -123.06
N GLU A 349 -48.72 -12.42 -122.40
CA GLU A 349 -48.79 -13.71 -123.10
C GLU A 349 -50.09 -13.85 -123.91
N GLN A 350 -51.22 -13.36 -123.41
CA GLN A 350 -52.47 -13.30 -124.18
C GLN A 350 -52.33 -12.40 -125.41
N ALA A 351 -51.74 -11.21 -125.25
CA ALA A 351 -51.50 -10.27 -126.33
C ALA A 351 -50.53 -10.86 -127.37
N LYS A 352 -49.45 -11.53 -126.95
CA LYS A 352 -48.56 -12.28 -127.86
C LYS A 352 -49.33 -13.37 -128.62
N THR A 353 -50.20 -14.12 -127.94
CA THR A 353 -51.02 -15.16 -128.56
C THR A 353 -51.96 -14.56 -129.61
N GLN A 354 -52.63 -13.45 -129.30
CA GLN A 354 -53.49 -12.72 -130.24
C GLN A 354 -52.69 -12.15 -131.42
N LEU A 355 -51.49 -11.60 -131.19
CA LEU A 355 -50.60 -11.12 -132.24
C LEU A 355 -50.21 -12.25 -133.20
N THR A 356 -49.97 -13.45 -132.65
CA THR A 356 -49.69 -14.66 -133.43
C THR A 356 -50.90 -15.11 -134.25
N GLN A 357 -52.13 -14.92 -133.74
CA GLN A 357 -53.36 -15.17 -134.49
C GLN A 357 -53.59 -14.14 -135.61
N VAL A 358 -53.25 -12.87 -135.40
CA VAL A 358 -53.32 -11.82 -136.43
C VAL A 358 -52.25 -11.98 -137.52
N GLN A 359 -51.09 -12.56 -137.21
CA GLN A 359 -50.05 -12.92 -138.18
C GLN A 359 -50.40 -14.15 -139.05
N HIS A 360 -51.54 -14.80 -138.85
CA HIS A 360 -51.95 -16.02 -139.58
C HIS A 360 -53.23 -15.90 -140.41
N GLN A 361 -53.61 -14.70 -140.89
CA GLN A 361 -54.53 -14.57 -142.01
C GLN A 361 -53.95 -13.74 -143.18
N PRO A 362 -54.14 -14.17 -144.45
CA PRO A 362 -53.33 -13.70 -145.59
C PRO A 362 -53.89 -12.46 -146.27
N GLU A 363 -52.98 -11.71 -146.89
CA GLU A 363 -53.16 -10.47 -147.67
C GLU A 363 -54.30 -10.50 -148.70
N LEU A 364 -54.97 -9.34 -148.87
CA LEU A 364 -55.54 -8.87 -150.14
C LEU A 364 -55.62 -7.33 -150.20
N THR A 365 -54.71 -6.76 -151.01
CA THR A 365 -54.86 -5.60 -151.92
C THR A 365 -55.54 -4.28 -151.49
N VAL A 366 -54.67 -3.26 -151.32
CA VAL A 366 -54.73 -1.82 -151.69
C VAL A 366 -56.07 -1.17 -152.10
N SER A 367 -56.38 -0.03 -151.45
CA SER A 367 -57.08 1.11 -152.09
C SER A 367 -56.59 2.46 -151.56
N LYS A 368 -56.21 3.35 -152.49
CA LYS A 368 -55.78 4.73 -152.27
C LYS A 368 -56.95 5.63 -151.83
N LYS A 369 -56.94 6.10 -150.58
CA LYS A 369 -57.46 7.44 -150.21
C LYS A 369 -56.93 7.86 -148.83
N ALA A 370 -56.83 9.16 -148.62
CA ALA A 370 -56.44 9.84 -147.37
C ALA A 370 -54.94 10.00 -147.08
N LYS A 371 -54.27 10.76 -147.96
CA LYS A 371 -53.01 11.49 -147.67
C LYS A 371 -53.21 12.71 -146.73
N SER A 372 -54.28 12.76 -145.93
CA SER A 372 -54.68 13.97 -145.20
C SER A 372 -54.50 13.88 -143.68
N ASP A 373 -54.46 12.68 -143.09
CA ASP A 373 -54.61 12.55 -141.63
C ASP A 373 -53.28 12.36 -140.88
N ASN A 374 -52.20 11.99 -141.58
CA ASN A 374 -50.88 11.84 -140.95
C ASN A 374 -50.24 13.15 -140.47
N ALA A 375 -50.59 14.29 -141.09
CA ALA A 375 -50.08 15.59 -140.64
C ALA A 375 -50.71 16.04 -139.30
N VAL A 376 -51.91 15.56 -138.99
CA VAL A 376 -52.61 15.86 -137.73
C VAL A 376 -52.10 14.95 -136.61
N LEU A 377 -51.87 13.66 -136.89
CA LEU A 377 -51.32 12.70 -135.93
C LEU A 377 -49.88 13.04 -135.49
N VAL A 378 -49.02 13.50 -136.40
CA VAL A 378 -47.65 13.92 -136.03
C VAL A 378 -47.65 15.18 -135.16
N LYS A 379 -48.60 16.11 -135.39
CA LYS A 379 -48.77 17.28 -134.50
C LYS A 379 -49.32 16.91 -133.12
N LEU A 380 -50.17 15.89 -133.03
CA LEU A 380 -50.70 15.40 -131.75
C LEU A 380 -49.62 14.65 -130.97
N LEU A 381 -48.79 13.83 -131.63
CA LEU A 381 -47.65 13.16 -130.99
C LEU A 381 -46.60 14.15 -130.46
N ALA A 382 -46.31 15.21 -131.22
CA ALA A 382 -45.37 16.25 -130.78
C ALA A 382 -45.89 17.05 -129.58
N LYS A 383 -47.21 17.21 -129.46
CA LYS A 383 -47.84 17.87 -128.30
C LYS A 383 -47.81 16.99 -127.05
N VAL A 384 -48.10 15.69 -127.19
CA VAL A 384 -48.04 14.75 -126.06
C VAL A 384 -46.61 14.57 -125.54
N LEU A 385 -45.60 14.51 -126.42
CA LEU A 385 -44.19 14.45 -126.03
C LEU A 385 -43.67 15.71 -125.33
N ALA A 386 -44.28 16.87 -125.59
CA ALA A 386 -43.94 18.12 -124.88
C ALA A 386 -44.65 18.25 -123.52
N GLU A 387 -45.77 17.53 -123.31
CA GLU A 387 -46.55 17.54 -122.05
C GLU A 387 -46.19 16.36 -121.11
N THR A 388 -45.30 15.44 -121.53
CA THR A 388 -44.88 14.26 -120.73
C THR A 388 -43.41 14.25 -120.33
N ILE A 389 -42.66 15.32 -120.63
CA ILE A 389 -41.30 15.52 -120.13
C ILE A 389 -41.28 16.81 -119.31
N GLU A 390 -41.71 16.71 -118.05
CA GLU A 390 -41.27 17.56 -116.94
C GLU A 390 -40.83 16.62 -115.80
N ASP A 391 -39.56 16.81 -115.43
CA ASP A 391 -38.73 16.28 -114.32
C ASP A 391 -38.53 14.76 -114.12
#